data_AF-A0A2T7BIQ0-F1
#
_entry.id   AF-A0A2T7BIQ0-F1
#
_cell.length_a   1.000
_cell.length_b   1.000
_cell.length_c   1.000
_cell.angle_alpha   90.00
_cell.angle_beta   90.00
_cell.angle_gamma   90.00
#
_symmetry.space_group_name_H-M   'P 1'
#
loop_
_entity.id
_entity.type
_entity.pdbx_description
1 polymer ?
#
loop_
_entity_poly.entity_id
_entity_poly.type
_entity_poly.pdbx_seq_one_letter_code
_entity_poly.pdbx_strand_id
1 'polypeptide(L)'
;MSFSINQFIDTLNAKFENLSVDYQELDYNGKIPVFFVRSKSLEDLTADWIKLVDVIAFDFQSQLTDEFQIWNIYIFFIRPAGIEDMVNYNSLKLKIENDTFSSRKILVEDMENDVIINEHIVNGNVHFSVDQVAPAAVTFDANPILWSILEVKTLKKQKMTAEASSAFEELLKQLKTPRP
;
A
#
# COMPACT_ATOMS: atom_id res chain seq x y z
N MET A 1 -1.63 8.99 32.25
CA MET A 1 -0.91 10.19 31.74
C MET A 1 -1.57 10.55 30.43
N SER A 2 -1.98 11.80 30.23
CA SER A 2 -2.54 12.23 28.95
C SER A 2 -1.39 12.35 27.94
N PHE A 3 -1.40 11.51 26.92
CA PHE A 3 -0.46 11.61 25.81
C PHE A 3 -0.64 12.96 25.10
N SER A 4 0.45 13.70 24.90
CA SER A 4 0.44 14.93 24.12
C SER A 4 1.22 14.69 22.83
N ILE A 5 0.50 14.74 21.70
CA ILE A 5 1.11 14.57 20.38
C ILE A 5 2.21 15.59 20.11
N ASN A 6 2.01 16.86 20.52
CA ASN A 6 3.03 17.90 20.34
C ASN A 6 4.33 17.56 21.07
N GLN A 7 4.24 17.07 22.31
CA GLN A 7 5.43 16.64 23.07
C GLN A 7 6.12 15.43 22.43
N PHE A 8 5.34 14.52 21.84
CA PHE A 8 5.89 13.38 21.10
C PHE A 8 6.65 13.84 19.85
N ILE A 9 6.09 14.77 19.08
CA ILE A 9 6.76 15.34 17.90
C ILE A 9 8.02 16.12 18.29
N ASP A 10 7.97 16.92 19.34
CA ASP A 10 9.15 17.62 19.86
C ASP A 10 10.25 16.62 20.27
N THR A 11 9.86 15.50 20.88
CA THR A 11 10.78 14.42 21.26
C THR A 11 11.38 13.73 20.03
N LEU A 12 10.59 13.49 18.98
CA LEU A 12 11.08 12.94 17.71
C LEU A 12 12.10 13.88 17.07
N ASN A 13 11.76 15.16 16.93
CA ASN A 13 12.65 16.16 16.33
C ASN A 13 13.92 16.38 17.14
N ALA A 14 13.87 16.26 18.47
CA ALA A 14 15.06 16.28 19.32
C ALA A 14 15.92 15.02 19.21
N LYS A 15 15.31 13.86 18.96
CA LYS A 15 16.00 12.56 18.85
C LYS A 15 16.67 12.36 17.49
N PHE A 16 16.10 12.92 16.43
CA PHE A 16 16.56 12.75 15.05
C PHE A 16 17.02 14.09 14.46
N GLU A 17 18.26 14.51 14.74
CA GLU A 17 18.78 15.83 14.33
C GLU A 17 18.80 16.09 12.81
N ASN A 18 18.78 15.03 11.99
CA ASN A 18 18.79 15.09 10.53
C ASN A 18 17.42 14.87 9.88
N LEU A 19 16.40 14.59 10.70
CA LEU A 19 15.03 14.45 10.25
C LEU A 19 14.18 15.57 10.85
N SER A 20 13.23 16.07 10.06
CA SER A 20 12.15 16.92 10.54
C SER A 20 10.85 16.15 10.38
N VAL A 21 10.12 16.01 11.48
CA VAL A 21 8.85 15.30 11.55
C VAL A 21 7.74 16.30 11.85
N ASP A 22 6.76 16.36 10.95
CA ASP A 22 5.50 17.04 11.17
C ASP A 22 4.38 16.02 11.33
N TYR A 23 3.29 16.44 11.98
CA TYR A 23 2.13 15.62 12.23
C TYR A 23 0.85 16.32 11.84
N GLN A 24 -0.06 15.57 11.24
CA GLN A 24 -1.44 15.98 11.02
C GLN A 24 -2.38 14.82 11.38
N GLU A 25 -3.57 15.17 11.86
CA GLU A 25 -4.67 14.23 12.04
C GLU A 25 -5.72 14.52 10.96
N LEU A 26 -5.98 13.55 10.09
CA LEU A 26 -7.01 13.65 9.06
C LEU A 26 -8.31 13.03 9.58
N ASP A 27 -9.43 13.72 9.43
CA ASP A 27 -10.77 13.17 9.71
C ASP A 27 -11.40 12.65 8.41
N TYR A 28 -11.34 11.33 8.21
CA TYR A 28 -11.88 10.64 7.03
C TYR A 28 -12.43 9.27 7.41
N ASN A 29 -13.74 9.21 7.69
CA ASN A 29 -14.43 8.05 8.28
C ASN A 29 -13.85 7.58 9.62
N GLY A 30 -13.16 8.48 10.32
CA GLY A 30 -12.34 8.21 11.49
C GLY A 30 -11.07 9.05 11.44
N LYS A 31 -10.36 9.13 12.57
CA LYS A 31 -9.09 9.85 12.63
C LYS A 31 -7.99 9.00 11.99
N ILE A 32 -7.14 9.63 11.20
CA ILE A 32 -6.02 9.01 10.51
C ILE A 32 -4.77 9.79 10.93
N PRO A 33 -3.88 9.20 11.73
CA PRO A 33 -2.59 9.81 12.07
C PRO A 33 -1.67 9.84 10.84
N VAL A 34 -1.17 11.02 10.49
CA VAL A 34 -0.29 11.23 9.34
C VAL A 34 0.99 11.92 9.78
N PHE A 35 2.13 11.26 9.56
CA PHE A 35 3.46 11.80 9.81
C PHE A 35 4.13 12.17 8.48
N PHE A 36 4.76 13.35 8.45
CA PHE A 36 5.56 13.82 7.31
C PHE A 36 7.01 13.93 7.75
N VAL A 37 7.89 13.20 7.09
CA VAL A 37 9.29 13.07 7.46
C VAL A 37 10.15 13.64 6.34
N ARG A 38 10.83 14.74 6.64
CA ARG A 38 11.81 15.36 5.73
C ARG A 38 13.21 15.04 6.23
N SER A 39 14.09 14.63 5.32
CA SER A 39 15.48 14.35 5.62
C SER A 39 16.40 15.34 4.88
N LYS A 40 17.53 15.69 5.49
CA LYS A 40 18.55 16.55 4.83
C LYS A 40 19.21 15.84 3.64
N SER A 41 19.37 14.53 3.71
CA SER A 41 20.03 13.72 2.68
C SER A 41 19.39 12.33 2.56
N LEU A 42 19.71 11.64 1.46
CA LEU A 42 19.30 10.25 1.26
C LEU A 42 19.99 9.29 2.26
N GLU A 43 21.21 9.62 2.65
CA GLU A 43 22.03 8.83 3.58
C GLU A 43 21.43 8.86 5.00
N ASP A 44 21.05 10.04 5.47
CA ASP A 44 20.36 10.24 6.75
C ASP A 44 19.04 9.47 6.77
N LEU A 45 18.25 9.57 5.70
CA LEU A 45 16.99 8.85 5.58
C LEU A 45 17.21 7.34 5.65
N THR A 46 18.22 6.83 4.93
CA THR A 46 18.57 5.40 4.92
C THR A 46 18.98 4.90 6.30
N ALA A 47 19.69 5.73 7.08
CA ALA A 47 20.20 5.36 8.39
C ALA A 47 19.12 5.31 9.49
N ASP A 48 18.11 6.18 9.40
CA ASP A 48 17.22 6.46 10.54
C ASP A 48 15.75 6.09 10.35
N TRP A 49 15.27 5.83 9.12
CA TRP A 49 13.84 5.57 8.88
C TRP A 49 13.28 4.40 9.70
N ILE A 50 14.04 3.30 9.86
CA ILE A 50 13.61 2.13 10.65
C ILE A 50 13.41 2.52 12.12
N LYS A 51 14.40 3.21 12.70
CA LYS A 51 14.34 3.65 14.10
C LYS A 51 13.17 4.60 14.32
N LEU A 52 12.89 5.48 13.35
CA LEU A 52 11.75 6.39 13.42
C LEU A 52 10.43 5.61 13.43
N VAL A 53 10.28 4.64 12.52
CA VAL A 53 9.10 3.77 12.45
C VAL A 53 8.91 3.01 13.77
N ASP A 54 9.98 2.43 14.31
CA ASP A 54 9.92 1.69 15.58
C ASP A 54 9.46 2.57 16.74
N VAL A 55 9.94 3.82 16.80
CA VAL A 55 9.50 4.79 17.81
C VAL A 55 8.04 5.14 17.62
N ILE A 56 7.58 5.39 16.38
CA ILE A 56 6.16 5.66 16.12
C ILE A 56 5.29 4.45 16.52
N ALA A 57 5.73 3.23 16.22
CA ALA A 57 5.01 2.01 16.60
C ALA A 57 4.94 1.84 18.12
N PHE A 58 6.08 1.96 18.81
CA PHE A 58 6.15 1.67 20.25
C PHE A 58 5.60 2.81 21.10
N ASP A 59 5.94 4.06 20.80
CA ASP A 59 5.63 5.21 21.64
C ASP A 59 4.33 5.91 21.24
N PHE A 60 3.87 5.82 19.98
CA PHE A 60 2.62 6.44 19.55
C PHE A 60 1.50 5.41 19.31
N GLN A 61 1.71 4.44 18.41
CA GLN A 61 0.66 3.49 18.02
C GLN A 61 0.16 2.65 19.20
N SER A 62 1.04 2.23 20.11
CA SER A 62 0.66 1.45 21.31
C SER A 62 -0.29 2.18 22.27
N GLN A 63 -0.35 3.52 22.18
CA GLN A 63 -1.20 4.35 23.01
C GLN A 63 -2.59 4.60 22.40
N LEU A 64 -2.77 4.28 21.12
CA LEU A 64 -4.05 4.38 20.45
C LEU A 64 -4.98 3.27 20.94
N THR A 65 -6.24 3.62 21.18
CA THR A 65 -7.28 2.66 21.59
C THR A 65 -8.27 2.36 20.47
N ASP A 66 -8.32 3.21 19.45
CA ASP A 66 -9.20 3.06 18.30
C ASP A 66 -8.52 2.17 17.25
N GLU A 67 -9.10 1.00 17.00
CA GLU A 67 -8.59 0.06 15.99
C GLU A 67 -8.49 0.70 14.62
N PHE A 68 -9.43 1.57 14.24
CA PHE A 68 -9.37 2.23 12.94
C PHE A 68 -8.10 3.08 12.83
N GLN A 69 -7.80 3.91 13.83
CA GLN A 69 -6.56 4.69 13.88
C GLN A 69 -5.31 3.81 13.88
N ILE A 70 -5.29 2.75 14.71
CA ILE A 70 -4.14 1.83 14.82
C ILE A 70 -3.79 1.24 13.45
N TRP A 71 -4.81 0.83 12.70
CA TRP A 71 -4.63 0.21 11.38
C TRP A 71 -4.40 1.21 10.26
N ASN A 72 -4.59 2.51 10.48
CA ASN A 72 -4.52 3.55 9.44
C ASN A 72 -3.51 4.66 9.74
N ILE A 73 -2.37 4.32 10.35
CA ILE A 73 -1.24 5.26 10.46
C ILE A 73 -0.51 5.35 9.11
N TYR A 74 -0.26 6.59 8.68
CA TYR A 74 0.53 6.91 7.49
C TYR A 74 1.83 7.62 7.88
N ILE A 75 2.93 7.21 7.25
CA ILE A 75 4.23 7.88 7.35
C ILE A 75 4.71 8.19 5.93
N PHE A 76 4.71 9.46 5.58
CA PHE A 76 5.24 9.95 4.32
C PHE A 76 6.71 10.35 4.50
N PHE A 77 7.59 9.69 3.76
CA PHE A 77 8.98 10.09 3.65
C PHE A 77 9.13 10.98 2.41
N ILE A 78 9.45 12.24 2.64
CA ILE A 78 9.57 13.24 1.58
C ILE A 78 10.99 13.20 1.03
N ARG A 79 11.08 13.08 -0.30
CA ARG A 79 12.34 13.04 -1.03
C ARG A 79 13.19 14.28 -0.73
N PRO A 80 14.44 14.10 -0.27
CA PRO A 80 15.41 15.20 -0.17
C PRO A 80 15.67 15.85 -1.54
N ALA A 81 15.77 17.18 -1.56
CA ALA A 81 16.09 17.93 -2.78
C ALA A 81 17.49 17.57 -3.31
N GLY A 82 17.66 17.62 -4.63
CA GLY A 82 18.98 17.45 -5.27
C GLY A 82 19.52 16.02 -5.31
N ILE A 83 18.68 15.00 -5.10
CA ILE A 83 19.12 13.60 -5.25
C ILE A 83 19.36 13.29 -6.73
N GLU A 84 20.64 13.08 -7.06
CA GLU A 84 21.11 12.58 -8.36
C GLU A 84 21.16 11.05 -8.42
N ASP A 85 21.40 10.39 -7.27
CA ASP A 85 21.49 8.94 -7.17
C ASP A 85 20.11 8.27 -7.13
N MET A 86 19.51 8.16 -8.32
CA MET A 86 18.20 7.54 -8.51
C MET A 86 18.20 6.04 -8.23
N VAL A 87 19.35 5.35 -8.33
CA VAL A 87 19.43 3.90 -8.10
C VAL A 87 19.26 3.60 -6.62
N ASN A 88 20.03 4.28 -5.76
CA ASN A 88 19.91 4.12 -4.31
C ASN A 88 18.57 4.65 -3.79
N TYR A 89 18.09 5.76 -4.35
CA TYR A 89 16.75 6.28 -4.04
C TYR A 89 15.64 5.25 -4.32
N ASN A 90 15.62 4.67 -5.51
CA ASN A 90 14.61 3.66 -5.87
C ASN A 90 14.74 2.38 -5.04
N SER A 91 15.97 1.97 -4.71
CA SER A 91 16.19 0.84 -3.81
C SER A 91 15.64 1.11 -2.40
N LEU A 92 15.86 2.31 -1.88
CA LEU A 92 15.35 2.71 -0.57
C LEU A 92 13.82 2.82 -0.59
N LYS A 93 13.24 3.43 -1.62
CA LYS A 93 11.78 3.51 -1.82
C LYS A 93 11.14 2.12 -1.75
N LEU A 94 11.68 1.16 -2.50
CA LEU A 94 11.18 -0.21 -2.47
C LEU A 94 11.31 -0.87 -1.09
N LYS A 95 12.37 -0.58 -0.33
CA LYS A 95 12.51 -1.11 1.04
C LYS A 95 11.45 -0.54 1.98
N ILE A 96 11.26 0.78 1.93
CA ILE A 96 10.32 1.49 2.80
C ILE A 96 8.87 1.10 2.50
N GLU A 97 8.48 1.09 1.22
CA GLU A 97 7.08 0.85 0.83
C GLU A 97 6.65 -0.62 0.97
N ASN A 98 7.61 -1.56 0.87
CA ASN A 98 7.33 -2.98 1.12
C ASN A 98 7.41 -3.35 2.60
N ASP A 99 7.87 -2.45 3.47
CA ASP A 99 7.84 -2.69 4.91
C ASP A 99 6.40 -2.52 5.45
N THR A 100 5.76 -3.65 5.71
CA THR A 100 4.37 -3.72 6.19
C THR A 100 4.22 -3.59 7.71
N PHE A 101 5.33 -3.41 8.44
CA PHE A 101 5.32 -3.34 9.88
C PHE A 101 4.65 -2.04 10.38
N SER A 102 3.71 -2.13 11.32
CA SER A 102 3.09 -1.03 12.09
C SER A 102 2.23 0.01 11.34
N SER A 103 2.58 0.36 10.10
CA SER A 103 2.08 1.56 9.43
C SER A 103 2.24 1.48 7.92
N ARG A 104 1.46 2.27 7.18
CA ARG A 104 1.66 2.47 5.74
C ARG A 104 2.75 3.51 5.54
N LYS A 105 3.80 3.13 4.83
CA LYS A 105 4.95 3.99 4.55
C LYS A 105 5.02 4.25 3.06
N ILE A 106 5.15 5.51 2.68
CA ILE A 106 5.15 5.91 1.28
C ILE A 106 6.25 6.94 1.08
N LEU A 107 7.06 6.77 0.04
CA LEU A 107 8.10 7.72 -0.31
C LEU A 107 7.63 8.60 -1.47
N VAL A 108 7.48 9.89 -1.18
CA VAL A 108 6.83 10.89 -2.04
C VAL A 108 7.79 12.01 -2.42
N GLU A 109 7.49 12.71 -3.52
CA GLU A 109 8.21 13.93 -3.89
C GLU A 109 7.84 15.09 -2.94
N ASP A 110 8.69 16.11 -2.89
CA ASP A 110 8.46 17.29 -2.04
C ASP A 110 7.32 18.14 -2.59
N MET A 111 6.19 18.10 -1.89
CA MET A 111 4.94 18.77 -2.22
C MET A 111 4.26 19.22 -0.91
N GLU A 112 3.25 20.08 -1.04
CA GLU A 112 2.41 20.48 0.08
C GLU A 112 1.71 19.28 0.72
N ASN A 113 1.64 19.25 2.05
CA ASN A 113 1.07 18.12 2.80
C ASN A 113 -0.36 17.76 2.37
N ASP A 114 -1.19 18.76 2.08
CA ASP A 114 -2.59 18.56 1.64
C ASP A 114 -2.67 17.87 0.27
N VAL A 115 -1.69 18.13 -0.62
CA VAL A 115 -1.60 17.47 -1.93
C VAL A 115 -1.22 16.00 -1.74
N ILE A 116 -0.24 15.72 -0.89
CA ILE A 116 0.19 14.36 -0.54
C ILE A 116 -0.97 13.55 0.05
N ILE A 117 -1.73 14.14 0.98
CA ILE A 117 -2.91 13.50 1.58
C ILE A 117 -3.97 13.20 0.52
N ASN A 118 -4.28 14.16 -0.34
CA ASN A 118 -5.31 13.98 -1.36
C ASN A 118 -4.91 12.90 -2.38
N GLU A 119 -3.64 12.83 -2.78
CA GLU A 119 -3.14 11.85 -3.74
C GLU A 119 -3.06 10.43 -3.15
N HIS A 120 -2.61 10.29 -1.90
CA HIS A 120 -2.26 8.98 -1.35
C HIS A 120 -3.25 8.40 -0.34
N ILE A 121 -4.12 9.23 0.25
CA ILE A 121 -5.12 8.77 1.23
C ILE A 121 -6.53 8.92 0.66
N VAL A 122 -6.95 10.15 0.34
CA VAL A 122 -8.34 10.44 -0.06
C VAL A 122 -8.62 9.94 -1.48
N ASN A 123 -7.63 9.99 -2.38
CA ASN A 123 -7.78 9.68 -3.79
C ASN A 123 -8.95 10.46 -4.43
N GLY A 124 -9.11 11.75 -4.09
CA GLY A 124 -10.24 12.57 -4.52
C GLY A 124 -10.37 12.76 -6.04
N ASN A 125 -9.30 12.45 -6.78
CA ASN A 125 -9.25 12.52 -8.24
C ASN A 125 -9.75 11.25 -8.95
N VAL A 126 -10.13 10.20 -8.19
CA VAL A 126 -10.68 8.96 -8.77
C VAL A 126 -12.17 9.15 -9.04
N HIS A 127 -12.47 9.58 -10.27
CA HIS A 127 -13.84 9.65 -10.77
C HIS A 127 -14.29 8.25 -11.22
N PHE A 128 -14.99 7.53 -10.35
CA PHE A 128 -15.75 6.36 -10.76
C PHE A 128 -16.92 6.83 -11.63
N SER A 129 -16.76 6.75 -12.95
CA SER A 129 -17.87 6.96 -13.88
C SER A 129 -18.76 5.73 -13.82
N VAL A 130 -19.82 5.77 -13.00
CA VAL A 130 -20.83 4.71 -12.90
C VAL A 130 -21.68 4.62 -14.18
N ASP A 131 -21.49 5.54 -15.14
CA ASP A 131 -22.18 5.58 -16.42
C ASP A 131 -21.75 4.50 -17.42
N GLN A 132 -20.87 3.56 -17.04
CA GLN A 132 -20.86 2.27 -17.70
C GLN A 132 -22.07 1.48 -17.20
N VAL A 133 -23.22 1.75 -17.84
CA VAL A 133 -24.33 0.79 -17.94
C VAL A 133 -23.69 -0.58 -18.09
N ALA A 134 -23.86 -1.44 -17.09
CA ALA A 134 -23.34 -2.80 -17.13
C ALA A 134 -23.64 -3.33 -18.54
N PRO A 135 -22.63 -3.65 -19.37
CA PRO A 135 -22.88 -4.07 -20.73
C PRO A 135 -23.89 -5.20 -20.63
N ALA A 136 -25.04 -5.01 -21.28
CA ALA A 136 -26.19 -5.90 -21.20
C ALA A 136 -25.68 -7.33 -21.15
N ALA A 137 -25.96 -8.05 -20.05
CA ALA A 137 -25.35 -9.32 -19.66
C ALA A 137 -24.68 -10.00 -20.86
N VAL A 138 -23.37 -9.75 -21.03
CA VAL A 138 -22.65 -10.27 -22.18
C VAL A 138 -22.70 -11.78 -22.02
N THR A 139 -23.57 -12.43 -22.80
CA THR A 139 -23.67 -13.87 -22.84
C THR A 139 -22.31 -14.37 -23.27
N PHE A 140 -21.64 -15.10 -22.38
CA PHE A 140 -20.36 -15.70 -22.66
C PHE A 140 -20.51 -16.61 -23.88
N ASP A 141 -19.84 -16.26 -24.98
CA ASP A 141 -19.78 -17.09 -26.17
C ASP A 141 -18.42 -17.78 -26.21
N ALA A 142 -18.44 -19.11 -26.11
CA ALA A 142 -17.22 -19.89 -26.02
C ALA A 142 -16.50 -19.86 -27.38
N ASN A 143 -15.27 -19.31 -27.40
CA ASN A 143 -14.49 -19.25 -28.63
C ASN A 143 -14.06 -20.67 -29.07
N PRO A 144 -14.56 -21.19 -30.21
CA PRO A 144 -14.30 -22.56 -30.64
C PRO A 144 -12.84 -22.80 -31.05
N ILE A 145 -12.13 -21.74 -31.46
CA ILE A 145 -10.69 -21.82 -31.80
C ILE A 145 -9.88 -22.00 -30.53
N LEU A 146 -10.13 -21.18 -29.49
CA LEU A 146 -9.50 -21.34 -28.18
C LEU A 146 -9.81 -22.71 -27.59
N TRP A 147 -11.05 -23.18 -27.75
CA TRP A 147 -11.45 -24.53 -27.35
C TRP A 147 -10.62 -25.61 -28.06
N SER A 148 -10.49 -25.55 -29.39
CA SER A 148 -9.71 -26.52 -30.16
C SER A 148 -8.22 -26.53 -29.79
N ILE A 149 -7.66 -25.37 -29.45
CA ILE A 149 -6.26 -25.25 -29.02
C ILE A 149 -6.05 -25.87 -27.63
N LEU A 150 -7.02 -25.74 -26.73
CA LEU A 150 -6.95 -26.25 -25.37
C LEU A 150 -7.28 -27.74 -25.29
N GLU A 151 -8.25 -28.22 -26.08
CA GLU A 151 -8.70 -29.62 -26.09
C GLU A 151 -7.57 -30.59 -26.47
N VAL A 152 -6.66 -30.16 -27.35
CA VAL A 152 -5.52 -30.97 -27.82
C VAL A 152 -4.32 -30.88 -26.87
N LYS A 153 -4.30 -29.92 -25.94
CA LYS A 153 -3.19 -29.73 -25.01
C LYS A 153 -3.49 -30.36 -23.65
N THR A 154 -2.93 -31.54 -23.43
CA THR A 154 -2.77 -32.08 -22.07
C THR A 154 -1.73 -31.23 -21.33
N LEU A 155 -2.09 -30.69 -20.17
CA LEU A 155 -1.14 -30.06 -19.24
C LEU A 155 0.01 -31.04 -19.01
N LYS A 156 1.23 -30.66 -19.39
CA LYS A 156 2.40 -31.51 -19.17
C LYS A 156 2.54 -31.75 -17.67
N LYS A 157 2.60 -33.03 -17.29
CA LYS A 157 2.65 -33.61 -15.93
C LYS A 157 3.85 -33.17 -15.08
N GLN A 158 4.17 -31.88 -14.99
CA GLN A 158 5.11 -31.37 -14.00
C GLN A 158 4.31 -30.73 -12.88
N LYS A 159 4.01 -31.59 -11.88
CA LYS A 159 3.33 -31.30 -10.60
C LYS A 159 1.80 -31.19 -10.64
N MET A 160 1.11 -32.25 -11.07
CA MET A 160 -0.31 -32.43 -10.72
C MET A 160 -0.41 -33.11 -9.34
N THR A 161 -0.97 -32.43 -8.35
CA THR A 161 -1.50 -33.09 -7.14
C THR A 161 -2.86 -33.72 -7.45
N ALA A 162 -3.31 -34.66 -6.62
CA ALA A 162 -4.60 -35.31 -6.80
C ALA A 162 -5.76 -34.29 -6.78
N GLU A 163 -5.65 -33.25 -5.94
CA GLU A 163 -6.64 -32.18 -5.86
C GLU A 163 -6.68 -31.33 -7.12
N ALA A 164 -5.52 -30.99 -7.71
CA ALA A 164 -5.44 -30.23 -8.95
C ALA A 164 -6.05 -30.99 -10.15
N SER A 165 -5.92 -32.33 -10.15
CA SER A 165 -6.53 -33.19 -11.16
C SER A 165 -8.06 -33.21 -11.04
N SER A 166 -8.56 -33.39 -9.81
CA SER A 166 -9.99 -33.37 -9.51
C SER A 166 -10.62 -32.03 -9.85
N ALA A 167 -9.96 -30.92 -9.50
CA ALA A 167 -10.44 -29.58 -9.79
C ALA A 167 -10.52 -29.32 -11.31
N PHE A 168 -9.55 -29.80 -12.08
CA PHE A 168 -9.55 -29.68 -13.54
C PHE A 168 -10.68 -30.48 -14.20
N GLU A 169 -10.91 -31.72 -13.75
CA GLU A 169 -12.02 -32.55 -14.24
C GLU A 169 -13.39 -31.94 -13.90
N GLU A 170 -13.54 -31.37 -12.71
CA GLU A 170 -14.77 -30.71 -12.29
C GLU A 170 -15.04 -29.42 -13.07
N LEU A 171 -13.99 -28.65 -13.39
CA LEU A 171 -14.05 -27.50 -14.30
C LEU A 171 -14.51 -27.91 -15.70
N LEU A 172 -13.95 -28.99 -16.25
CA LEU A 172 -14.38 -29.52 -17.55
C LEU A 172 -15.85 -29.99 -17.54
N LYS A 173 -16.33 -30.54 -16.42
CA LYS A 173 -17.71 -31.00 -16.26
C LYS A 173 -18.70 -29.82 -16.19
N GLN A 174 -18.37 -28.77 -15.46
CA GLN A 174 -19.21 -27.57 -15.39
C GLN A 174 -19.25 -26.80 -16.71
N LEU A 175 -18.13 -26.77 -17.45
CA LEU A 175 -18.06 -26.10 -18.76
C LEU A 175 -18.80 -26.85 -19.87
N LYS A 176 -18.95 -28.18 -19.77
CA LYS A 176 -19.72 -28.99 -20.74
C LYS A 176 -21.23 -28.99 -20.50
N THR A 177 -21.68 -28.51 -19.34
CA THR A 177 -23.11 -28.43 -18.99
C THR A 177 -23.43 -26.97 -18.71
N PRO A 178 -23.78 -26.15 -19.73
CA PRO A 178 -24.19 -24.78 -19.46
C PRO A 178 -25.45 -24.85 -18.59
N ARG A 179 -25.39 -24.29 -17.37
CA ARG A 179 -26.60 -24.12 -16.58
C ARG A 179 -27.53 -23.15 -17.32
N PRO A 180 -28.84 -23.42 -17.29
CA PRO A 180 -29.84 -22.54 -17.89
C PRO A 180 -29.84 -21.15 -17.27
#